data_AF-D4M337-F1
#
_entry.id   AF-D4M337-F1
#
_cell.length_a   1.000
_cell.length_b   1.000
_cell.length_c   1.000
_cell.angle_alpha   90.00
_cell.angle_beta   90.00
_cell.angle_gamma   90.00
#
_symmetry.space_group_name_H-M   'P 1'
#
loop_
_entity.id
_entity.type
_entity.pdbx_description
1 polymer ?
#
loop_
_entity_poly.entity_id
_entity_poly.type
_entity_poly.pdbx_seq_one_letter_code
_entity_poly.pdbx_strand_id
1 'polypeptide(L)'
;MKKFLSVFLTAALAVSMLAGCGSKNETVTAKVIDIDLTNEEYAFGVDKNQPELLEKTNEFIAKIKSDGTLDEICKKYFSDGEPEAVKSATLDTSKDQLVVATNAAFEPFEYTKGEDYYGIDMEIAKLLADELGKELVIENMDFDAVCLSVSQQKCDIAMAGLTINEEREEYVTFTDSYYSASQRLIVPSNVTTFDDCKTADDVAAKLAETKSSDQIGVQQGTTGQYYVEGSEDWDFPGLPAKCVTYKSGSLAVQDMLNGNIQYVIIDAAPAAAITEAINAVQ
;
A
#
# COMPACT_ATOMS: atom_id res chain seq x y z
N MET A 1 -61.92 -32.23 15.45
CA MET A 1 -62.89 -32.65 14.42
C MET A 1 -63.77 -31.47 14.03
N LYS A 2 -63.54 -30.87 12.85
CA LYS A 2 -64.53 -30.51 11.82
C LYS A 2 -63.86 -29.52 10.85
N LYS A 3 -63.73 -30.00 9.62
CA LYS A 3 -63.21 -29.30 8.43
C LYS A 3 -64.31 -28.43 7.80
N PHE A 4 -63.85 -27.63 6.83
CA PHE A 4 -64.58 -26.93 5.76
C PHE A 4 -65.07 -25.52 6.14
N LEU A 5 -64.80 -24.47 5.36
CA LEU A 5 -64.92 -24.39 3.90
C LEU A 5 -64.02 -23.28 3.31
N SER A 6 -63.42 -23.54 2.15
CA SER A 6 -62.71 -22.58 1.31
C SER A 6 -63.68 -21.64 0.59
N VAL A 7 -63.33 -20.36 0.46
CA VAL A 7 -63.84 -19.50 -0.63
C VAL A 7 -62.66 -18.80 -1.28
N PHE A 8 -62.38 -19.22 -2.51
CA PHE A 8 -61.54 -18.49 -3.46
C PHE A 8 -62.28 -17.19 -3.86
N LEU A 9 -61.61 -16.05 -3.74
CA LEU A 9 -61.97 -14.86 -4.50
C LEU A 9 -60.70 -14.24 -5.07
N THR A 10 -60.40 -14.62 -6.31
CA THR A 10 -59.47 -13.93 -7.20
C THR A 10 -60.00 -12.53 -7.50
N ALA A 11 -59.28 -11.51 -7.06
CA ALA A 11 -59.38 -10.15 -7.59
C ALA A 11 -57.99 -9.72 -8.03
N ALA A 12 -57.73 -9.86 -9.34
CA ALA A 12 -56.63 -9.20 -10.02
C ALA A 12 -57.07 -7.76 -10.35
N LEU A 13 -56.33 -6.77 -9.86
CA LEU A 13 -56.32 -5.37 -10.32
C LEU A 13 -54.92 -4.85 -9.94
N ALA A 14 -53.97 -4.93 -10.88
CA ALA A 14 -53.61 -3.84 -11.78
C ALA A 14 -52.70 -2.78 -11.11
N VAL A 15 -51.40 -2.97 -11.33
CA VAL A 15 -50.35 -1.99 -11.59
C VAL A 15 -50.44 -0.65 -10.84
N SER A 16 -49.57 -0.50 -9.85
CA SER A 16 -48.83 0.75 -9.66
C SER A 16 -47.34 0.41 -9.55
N MET A 17 -46.68 0.22 -10.70
CA MET A 17 -45.24 0.46 -10.76
C MET A 17 -45.05 1.92 -10.40
N LEU A 18 -44.61 2.19 -9.17
CA LEU A 18 -43.86 3.41 -8.92
C LEU A 18 -42.60 3.30 -9.77
N ALA A 19 -42.67 3.89 -10.96
CA ALA A 19 -41.49 4.39 -11.63
C ALA A 19 -40.88 5.44 -10.69
N GLY A 20 -40.12 4.98 -9.71
CA GLY A 20 -39.05 5.79 -9.16
C GLY A 20 -38.17 6.10 -10.34
N CYS A 21 -38.10 7.38 -10.71
CA CYS A 21 -37.08 7.90 -11.59
C CYS A 21 -35.73 7.60 -10.92
N GLY A 22 -35.22 6.39 -11.12
CA GLY A 22 -33.84 6.07 -10.86
C GLY A 22 -33.04 6.88 -11.86
N SER A 23 -32.48 7.99 -11.40
CA SER A 23 -31.17 8.36 -11.92
C SER A 23 -30.34 7.08 -11.84
N LYS A 24 -29.83 6.62 -12.97
CA LYS A 24 -28.71 5.68 -12.95
C LYS A 24 -27.60 6.44 -12.24
N ASN A 25 -27.51 6.32 -10.91
CA ASN A 25 -26.31 6.69 -10.20
C ASN A 25 -25.28 5.69 -10.69
N GLU A 26 -24.43 6.12 -11.62
CA GLU A 26 -23.22 5.38 -11.93
C GLU A 26 -22.47 5.17 -10.61
N THR A 27 -22.07 3.93 -10.34
CA THR A 27 -21.25 3.59 -9.18
C THR A 27 -19.95 4.38 -9.31
N VAL A 28 -19.68 5.25 -8.32
CA VAL A 28 -18.43 5.99 -8.27
C VAL A 28 -17.32 5.03 -7.86
N THR A 29 -16.30 4.94 -8.70
CA THR A 29 -15.11 4.10 -8.52
C THR A 29 -13.90 4.98 -8.17
N ALA A 30 -12.74 4.39 -7.89
CA ALA A 30 -11.50 5.14 -7.71
C ALA A 30 -10.74 5.23 -9.05
N LYS A 31 -10.01 6.33 -9.29
CA LYS A 31 -9.04 6.46 -10.38
C LYS A 31 -7.73 7.07 -9.87
N VAL A 32 -6.61 6.58 -10.38
CA VAL A 32 -5.28 7.13 -10.12
C VAL A 32 -5.00 8.24 -11.14
N ILE A 33 -4.47 9.37 -10.67
CA ILE A 33 -3.89 10.38 -11.54
C ILE A 33 -2.48 9.90 -11.91
N ASP A 34 -2.28 9.61 -13.20
CA ASP A 34 -1.04 9.04 -13.75
C ASP A 34 0.07 10.10 -13.89
N ILE A 35 0.39 10.74 -12.77
CA ILE A 35 1.43 11.75 -12.62
C ILE A 35 2.13 11.48 -11.28
N ASP A 36 3.41 11.16 -11.36
CA ASP A 36 4.26 10.98 -10.17
C ASP A 36 4.49 12.33 -9.48
N LEU A 37 4.19 12.39 -8.17
CA LEU A 37 4.29 13.59 -7.36
C LEU A 37 5.67 13.75 -6.70
N THR A 38 6.36 12.63 -6.51
CA THR A 38 7.65 12.55 -5.84
C THR A 38 8.57 11.61 -6.61
N ASN A 39 9.86 11.62 -6.26
CA ASN A 39 10.83 10.63 -6.68
C ASN A 39 11.52 10.10 -5.43
N GLU A 40 11.44 8.79 -5.23
CA GLU A 40 11.77 8.12 -3.98
C GLU A 40 12.54 6.83 -4.27
N GLU A 41 13.34 6.38 -3.31
CA GLU A 41 14.13 5.16 -3.44
C GLU A 41 13.80 4.25 -2.27
N TYR A 42 13.39 3.02 -2.55
CA TYR A 42 13.14 2.02 -1.53
C TYR A 42 14.39 1.20 -1.21
N ALA A 43 14.64 0.98 0.07
CA ALA A 43 15.71 0.13 0.59
C ALA A 43 15.24 -0.66 1.80
N PHE A 44 15.99 -1.69 2.19
CA PHE A 44 15.71 -2.42 3.42
C PHE A 44 16.43 -1.78 4.59
N GLY A 45 15.77 -1.77 5.75
CA GLY A 45 16.31 -1.19 6.98
C GLY A 45 16.96 -2.26 7.85
N VAL A 46 18.28 -2.28 7.97
CA VAL A 46 19.01 -3.24 8.82
C VAL A 46 19.30 -2.63 10.20
N ASP A 47 19.29 -3.45 11.25
CA ASP A 47 19.75 -3.01 12.58
C ASP A 47 21.17 -2.43 12.50
N LYS A 48 21.33 -1.21 13.04
CA LYS A 48 22.60 -0.48 13.10
C LYS A 48 23.73 -1.26 13.79
N ASN A 49 23.38 -2.22 14.64
CA ASN A 49 24.33 -3.08 15.35
C ASN A 49 24.72 -4.33 14.57
N GLN A 50 24.19 -4.53 13.35
CA GLN A 50 24.46 -5.70 12.50
C GLN A 50 25.14 -5.32 11.16
N PRO A 51 26.36 -4.75 11.17
CA PRO A 51 27.04 -4.33 9.95
C PRO A 51 27.36 -5.49 8.99
N GLU A 52 27.58 -6.70 9.51
CA GLU A 52 27.78 -7.89 8.66
C GLU A 52 26.51 -8.30 7.92
N LEU A 53 25.33 -8.11 8.52
CA LEU A 53 24.05 -8.38 7.85
C LEU A 53 23.82 -7.35 6.74
N LEU A 54 24.13 -6.08 7.00
CA LEU A 54 24.04 -5.02 6.00
C LEU A 54 24.93 -5.32 4.79
N GLU A 55 26.21 -5.67 5.01
CA GLU A 55 27.16 -6.01 3.95
C GLU A 55 26.64 -7.17 3.09
N LYS A 56 26.25 -8.28 3.71
CA LYS A 56 25.70 -9.44 2.98
C LYS A 56 24.41 -9.13 2.24
N THR A 57 23.55 -8.29 2.82
CA THR A 57 22.30 -7.89 2.16
C THR A 57 22.59 -7.03 0.94
N ASN A 58 23.56 -6.11 1.00
CA ASN A 58 23.98 -5.31 -0.16
C ASN A 58 24.63 -6.18 -1.25
N GLU A 59 25.50 -7.14 -0.88
CA GLU A 59 26.05 -8.10 -1.84
C GLU A 59 24.95 -8.92 -2.52
N PHE A 60 23.94 -9.34 -1.76
CA PHE A 60 22.78 -10.06 -2.28
C PHE A 60 21.92 -9.18 -3.21
N ILE A 61 21.61 -7.93 -2.84
CA ILE A 61 20.88 -6.98 -3.68
C ILE A 61 21.64 -6.76 -5.00
N ALA A 62 22.95 -6.53 -4.94
CA ALA A 62 23.78 -6.35 -6.13
C ALA A 62 23.74 -7.60 -7.03
N LYS A 63 23.79 -8.80 -6.43
CA LYS A 63 23.68 -10.08 -7.14
C LYS A 63 22.35 -10.21 -7.88
N ILE A 64 21.21 -10.08 -7.19
CA ILE A 64 19.87 -10.25 -7.81
C ILE A 64 19.55 -9.19 -8.86
N LYS A 65 20.14 -8.00 -8.75
CA LYS A 65 20.07 -6.97 -9.79
C LYS A 65 20.90 -7.36 -11.02
N SER A 66 22.11 -7.87 -10.79
CA SER A 66 23.04 -8.18 -11.87
C SER A 66 22.67 -9.43 -12.69
N ASP A 67 22.04 -10.41 -12.04
CA ASP A 67 21.68 -11.68 -12.67
C ASP A 67 20.24 -11.72 -13.22
N GLY A 68 19.49 -10.62 -13.03
CA GLY A 68 18.10 -10.46 -13.51
C GLY A 68 17.05 -11.08 -12.58
N THR A 69 17.42 -11.66 -11.44
CA THR A 69 16.46 -12.23 -10.49
C THR A 69 15.45 -11.19 -10.00
N LEU A 70 15.90 -9.96 -9.70
CA LEU A 70 14.99 -8.89 -9.29
C LEU A 70 13.99 -8.54 -10.40
N ASP A 71 14.43 -8.48 -11.66
CA ASP A 71 13.56 -8.21 -12.79
C ASP A 71 12.50 -9.30 -12.96
N GLU A 72 12.86 -10.57 -12.77
CA GLU A 72 11.91 -11.69 -12.81
C GLU A 72 10.91 -11.65 -11.65
N ILE A 73 11.33 -11.25 -10.46
CA ILE A 73 10.39 -11.00 -9.34
C ILE A 73 9.44 -9.87 -9.72
N CYS A 74 9.95 -8.70 -10.13
CA CYS A 74 9.14 -7.55 -10.52
C CYS A 74 8.12 -7.87 -11.62
N LYS A 75 8.48 -8.68 -12.62
CA LYS A 75 7.56 -9.12 -13.69
C LYS A 75 6.35 -9.92 -13.17
N LYS A 76 6.50 -10.67 -12.07
CA LYS A 76 5.37 -11.41 -11.45
C LYS A 76 4.28 -10.50 -10.93
N TYR A 77 4.64 -9.27 -10.55
CA TYR A 77 3.73 -8.35 -9.87
C TYR A 77 3.32 -7.15 -10.72
N PHE A 78 4.19 -6.67 -11.61
CA PHE A 78 3.91 -5.52 -12.48
C PHE A 78 3.43 -5.92 -13.89
N SER A 79 3.29 -7.20 -14.18
CA SER A 79 2.87 -7.70 -15.49
C SER A 79 1.97 -8.93 -15.30
N ASP A 80 2.00 -9.89 -16.23
CA ASP A 80 1.13 -11.05 -16.29
C ASP A 80 1.75 -12.31 -15.65
N GLY A 81 2.81 -12.17 -14.86
CA GLY A 81 3.40 -13.29 -14.14
C GLY A 81 2.55 -13.77 -12.96
N GLU A 82 2.95 -14.90 -12.36
CA GLU A 82 2.23 -15.51 -11.24
C GLU A 82 2.97 -15.22 -9.93
N PRO A 83 2.36 -14.48 -8.97
CA PRO A 83 2.94 -14.24 -7.65
C PRO A 83 3.23 -15.53 -6.88
N GLU A 84 4.39 -15.61 -6.23
CA GLU A 84 4.76 -16.78 -5.44
C GLU A 84 4.43 -16.61 -3.95
N ALA A 85 3.87 -17.67 -3.35
CA ALA A 85 3.55 -17.71 -1.94
C ALA A 85 4.81 -17.91 -1.09
N VAL A 86 5.00 -17.05 -0.11
CA VAL A 86 6.09 -17.10 0.87
C VAL A 86 5.52 -17.46 2.23
N LYS A 87 6.11 -18.49 2.86
CA LYS A 87 5.68 -18.99 4.17
C LYS A 87 6.62 -18.48 5.26
N SER A 88 6.04 -17.99 6.34
CA SER A 88 6.77 -17.69 7.56
C SER A 88 6.92 -18.93 8.44
N ALA A 89 8.11 -19.15 8.97
CA ALA A 89 8.28 -20.04 10.10
C ALA A 89 7.74 -19.42 11.39
N THR A 90 7.65 -20.23 12.44
CA THR A 90 7.41 -19.75 13.81
C THR A 90 8.73 -19.24 14.41
N LEU A 91 8.68 -18.09 15.06
CA LEU A 91 9.81 -17.55 15.81
C LEU A 91 10.28 -18.54 16.89
N ASP A 92 11.55 -18.90 16.83
CA ASP A 92 12.22 -19.83 17.73
C ASP A 92 13.66 -19.35 17.96
N THR A 93 13.88 -18.71 19.11
CA THR A 93 15.18 -18.13 19.49
C THR A 93 16.29 -19.17 19.70
N SER A 94 15.99 -20.48 19.60
CA SER A 94 16.99 -21.55 19.63
C SER A 94 17.52 -21.93 18.26
N LYS A 95 16.92 -21.41 17.18
CA LYS A 95 17.31 -21.65 15.79
C LYS A 95 18.02 -20.43 15.20
N ASP A 96 18.70 -20.66 14.09
CA ASP A 96 19.25 -19.59 13.27
C ASP A 96 18.17 -19.10 12.29
N GLN A 97 17.60 -17.93 12.58
CA GLN A 97 16.48 -17.35 11.84
C GLN A 97 16.85 -15.96 11.34
N LEU A 98 16.22 -15.55 10.23
CA LEU A 98 16.17 -14.16 9.78
C LEU A 98 14.77 -13.64 10.09
N VAL A 99 14.66 -12.70 11.03
CA VAL A 99 13.39 -12.12 11.45
C VAL A 99 13.15 -10.83 10.68
N VAL A 100 12.19 -10.84 9.76
CA VAL A 100 11.83 -9.73 8.87
C VAL A 100 10.63 -8.98 9.45
N ALA A 101 10.79 -7.69 9.72
CA ALA A 101 9.68 -6.79 10.03
C ALA A 101 9.03 -6.29 8.73
N THR A 102 7.70 -6.35 8.65
CA THR A 102 6.96 -5.89 7.46
C THR A 102 5.58 -5.30 7.80
N ASN A 103 4.93 -4.68 6.83
CA ASN A 103 3.51 -4.28 6.88
C ASN A 103 2.77 -4.86 5.67
N ALA A 104 2.26 -6.08 5.79
CA ALA A 104 1.70 -6.86 4.68
C ALA A 104 0.29 -6.41 4.25
N ALA A 105 0.15 -5.12 3.94
CA ALA A 105 -1.05 -4.45 3.42
C ALA A 105 -0.71 -3.51 2.24
N PHE A 106 0.41 -3.74 1.57
CA PHE A 106 1.05 -2.86 0.60
C PHE A 106 1.41 -3.62 -0.68
N GLU A 107 0.38 -4.15 -1.35
CA GLU A 107 0.52 -4.76 -2.67
C GLU A 107 1.06 -3.71 -3.67
N PRO A 108 2.05 -4.02 -4.52
CA PRO A 108 2.62 -5.34 -4.81
C PRO A 108 3.87 -5.76 -4.01
N PHE A 109 4.31 -4.98 -3.03
CA PHE A 109 5.58 -5.23 -2.34
C PHE A 109 5.45 -6.24 -1.20
N GLU A 110 4.40 -6.09 -0.38
CA GLU A 110 4.12 -7.01 0.72
C GLU A 110 2.63 -7.08 1.01
N TYR A 111 2.05 -8.27 0.96
CA TYR A 111 0.65 -8.47 1.29
C TYR A 111 0.39 -9.91 1.72
N THR A 112 -0.77 -10.14 2.33
CA THR A 112 -1.20 -11.48 2.74
C THR A 112 -2.36 -11.96 1.89
N LYS A 113 -2.38 -13.27 1.63
CA LYS A 113 -3.54 -13.97 1.06
C LYS A 113 -3.73 -15.28 1.81
N GLY A 114 -4.74 -15.31 2.68
CA GLY A 114 -4.89 -16.41 3.63
C GLY A 114 -3.81 -16.35 4.70
N GLU A 115 -3.06 -17.43 4.87
CA GLU A 115 -1.96 -17.54 5.84
C GLU A 115 -0.58 -17.27 5.23
N ASP A 116 -0.51 -17.14 3.90
CA ASP A 116 0.73 -16.97 3.15
C ASP A 116 0.97 -15.48 2.83
N TYR A 117 2.25 -15.12 2.73
CA TYR A 117 2.72 -13.80 2.32
C TYR A 117 3.07 -13.79 0.83
N TYR A 118 2.90 -12.64 0.21
CA TYR A 118 3.18 -12.41 -1.20
C TYR A 118 3.79 -11.03 -1.36
N GLY A 119 4.42 -10.80 -2.50
CA GLY A 119 4.96 -9.50 -2.88
C GLY A 119 6.47 -9.54 -3.12
N ILE A 120 6.94 -8.49 -3.79
CA ILE A 120 8.35 -8.33 -4.17
C ILE A 120 9.25 -8.45 -2.94
N ASP A 121 8.94 -7.75 -1.85
CA ASP A 121 9.74 -7.75 -0.62
C ASP A 121 9.77 -9.13 0.03
N MET A 122 8.64 -9.87 -0.03
CA MET A 122 8.53 -11.20 0.58
C MET A 122 9.32 -12.25 -0.20
N GLU A 123 9.30 -12.20 -1.54
CA GLU A 123 10.13 -13.08 -2.37
C GLU A 123 11.63 -12.78 -2.18
N ILE A 124 12.00 -11.49 -2.11
CA ILE A 124 13.38 -11.08 -1.80
C ILE A 124 13.79 -11.56 -0.40
N ALA A 125 12.92 -11.43 0.61
CA ALA A 125 13.16 -11.89 1.97
C ALA A 125 13.43 -13.40 2.03
N LYS A 126 12.65 -14.18 1.28
CA LYS A 126 12.81 -15.63 1.16
C LYS A 126 14.15 -16.02 0.55
N LEU A 127 14.55 -15.35 -0.53
CA LEU A 127 15.83 -15.60 -1.19
C LEU A 127 17.02 -15.16 -0.34
N LEU A 128 16.90 -14.03 0.36
CA LEU A 128 17.93 -13.56 1.29
C LEU A 128 18.12 -14.54 2.44
N ALA A 129 17.03 -15.04 3.04
CA ALA A 129 17.10 -16.07 4.08
C ALA A 129 17.82 -17.34 3.58
N ASP A 130 17.53 -17.78 2.35
CA ASP A 130 18.21 -18.93 1.74
C ASP A 130 19.71 -18.67 1.51
N GLU A 131 20.07 -17.49 1.00
CA GLU A 131 21.47 -17.08 0.79
C GLU A 131 22.26 -17.07 2.11
N LEU A 132 21.61 -16.63 3.19
CA LEU A 132 22.18 -16.61 4.53
C LEU A 132 22.17 -17.98 5.22
N GLY A 133 21.47 -18.97 4.66
CA GLY A 133 21.28 -20.29 5.27
C GLY A 133 20.39 -20.27 6.52
N LYS A 134 19.47 -19.30 6.62
CA LYS A 134 18.58 -19.06 7.78
C LYS A 134 17.13 -19.46 7.48
N GLU A 135 16.38 -19.78 8.52
CA GLU A 135 14.92 -19.94 8.42
C GLU A 135 14.24 -18.56 8.44
N LEU A 136 13.35 -18.28 7.48
CA LEU A 136 12.64 -17.01 7.40
C LEU A 136 11.49 -16.93 8.41
N VAL A 137 11.46 -15.87 9.22
CA VAL A 137 10.33 -15.49 10.06
C VAL A 137 9.87 -14.10 9.64
N ILE A 138 8.57 -13.93 9.42
CA ILE A 138 7.94 -12.66 9.03
C ILE A 138 7.08 -12.17 10.19
N GLU A 139 7.43 -11.00 10.72
CA GLU A 139 6.69 -10.27 11.74
C GLU A 139 5.92 -9.13 11.08
N ASN A 140 4.62 -9.36 10.86
CA ASN A 140 3.71 -8.38 10.27
C ASN A 140 3.16 -7.43 11.34
N MET A 141 3.34 -6.12 11.15
CA MET A 141 2.97 -5.09 12.11
C MET A 141 2.43 -3.81 11.44
N ASP A 142 1.99 -2.84 12.25
CA ASP A 142 1.65 -1.50 11.74
C ASP A 142 2.92 -0.84 11.17
N PHE A 143 2.80 -0.10 10.06
CA PHE A 143 3.95 0.43 9.30
C PHE A 143 4.90 1.29 10.14
N ASP A 144 4.36 2.13 11.03
CA ASP A 144 5.13 2.99 11.94
C ASP A 144 5.95 2.22 13.00
N ALA A 145 5.64 0.94 13.21
CA ALA A 145 6.39 0.06 14.11
C ALA A 145 7.57 -0.66 13.43
N VAL A 146 7.63 -0.69 12.10
CA VAL A 146 8.58 -1.51 11.33
C VAL A 146 10.04 -1.17 11.67
N CYS A 147 10.49 0.06 11.42
CA CYS A 147 11.87 0.46 11.72
C CYS A 147 12.18 0.44 13.23
N LEU A 148 11.18 0.78 14.06
CA LEU A 148 11.32 0.76 15.52
C LEU A 148 11.55 -0.66 16.05
N SER A 149 10.91 -1.67 15.46
CA SER A 149 11.12 -3.07 15.85
C SER A 149 12.55 -3.53 15.62
N VAL A 150 13.16 -3.08 14.52
CA VAL A 150 14.56 -3.36 14.16
C VAL A 150 15.51 -2.66 15.11
N SER A 151 15.31 -1.37 15.40
CA SER A 151 16.17 -0.65 16.36
C SER A 151 16.09 -1.20 17.79
N GLN A 152 14.96 -1.84 18.14
CA GLN A 152 14.75 -2.53 19.41
C GLN A 152 15.25 -3.99 19.41
N GLN A 153 15.92 -4.44 18.34
CA GLN A 153 16.45 -5.80 18.21
C GLN A 153 15.37 -6.89 18.30
N LYS A 154 14.12 -6.56 17.98
CA LYS A 154 13.02 -7.53 17.88
C LYS A 154 13.00 -8.22 16.51
N CYS A 155 13.47 -7.52 15.50
CA CYS A 155 13.60 -7.99 14.13
C CYS A 155 15.00 -7.63 13.61
N ASP A 156 15.52 -8.40 12.66
CA ASP A 156 16.86 -8.20 12.11
C ASP A 156 16.89 -7.15 10.98
N ILE A 157 15.83 -7.16 10.16
CA ILE A 157 15.71 -6.36 8.95
C ILE A 157 14.26 -5.95 8.71
N ALA A 158 14.07 -4.74 8.23
CA ALA A 158 12.80 -4.20 7.80
C ALA A 158 12.69 -4.25 6.27
N MET A 159 11.64 -4.91 5.77
CA MET A 159 11.34 -5.08 4.35
C MET A 159 9.85 -4.78 4.14
N ALA A 160 9.54 -3.52 3.83
CA ALA A 160 8.18 -3.00 3.75
C ALA A 160 8.08 -1.80 2.80
N GLY A 161 8.67 -1.88 1.60
CA GLY A 161 8.65 -0.77 0.63
C GLY A 161 9.16 0.56 1.22
N LEU A 162 10.24 0.52 2.00
CA LEU A 162 10.67 1.65 2.81
C LEU A 162 11.44 2.68 1.97
N THR A 163 10.83 3.84 1.73
CA THR A 163 11.57 5.03 1.27
C THR A 163 12.75 5.38 2.21
N ILE A 164 13.94 5.57 1.64
CA ILE A 164 15.11 6.08 2.36
C ILE A 164 14.82 7.52 2.83
N ASN A 165 14.98 7.78 4.13
CA ASN A 165 14.93 9.14 4.69
C ASN A 165 15.67 9.26 6.03
N GLU A 166 15.98 10.50 6.42
CA GLU A 166 16.75 10.81 7.62
C GLU A 166 16.05 10.35 8.92
N GLU A 167 14.73 10.51 9.02
CA GLU A 167 13.96 10.06 10.20
C GLU A 167 14.10 8.54 10.43
N ARG A 168 13.97 7.74 9.37
CA ARG A 168 14.11 6.28 9.43
C ARG A 168 15.56 5.88 9.66
N GLU A 169 16.51 6.63 9.12
CA GLU A 169 17.94 6.46 9.41
C GLU A 169 18.28 6.67 10.87
N GLU A 170 17.42 7.27 11.71
CA GLU A 170 17.63 7.26 13.17
C GLU A 170 17.52 5.85 13.76
N TYR A 171 16.66 5.00 13.18
CA TYR A 171 16.32 3.67 13.67
C TYR A 171 17.14 2.56 13.00
N VAL A 172 17.40 2.67 11.71
CA VAL A 172 18.03 1.62 10.89
C VAL A 172 19.20 2.15 10.07
N THR A 173 20.01 1.26 9.51
CA THR A 173 20.90 1.58 8.39
C THR A 173 20.32 0.99 7.12
N PHE A 174 20.10 1.83 6.11
CA PHE A 174 19.55 1.37 4.84
C PHE A 174 20.58 0.59 4.01
N THR A 175 20.08 -0.42 3.31
CA THR A 175 20.80 -1.06 2.21
C THR A 175 20.94 -0.11 1.02
N ASP A 176 21.65 -0.56 -0.02
CA ASP A 176 21.48 0.01 -1.35
C ASP A 176 20.00 -0.08 -1.77
N SER A 177 19.51 0.95 -2.46
CA SER A 177 18.14 0.95 -3.00
C SER A 177 17.91 -0.27 -3.88
N TYR A 178 16.70 -0.85 -3.89
CA TYR A 178 16.31 -1.90 -4.82
C TYR A 178 15.21 -1.47 -5.80
N TYR A 179 14.52 -0.35 -5.55
CA TYR A 179 13.38 0.08 -6.35
C TYR A 179 13.20 1.61 -6.30
N SER A 180 12.90 2.22 -7.44
CA SER A 180 12.53 3.65 -7.53
C SER A 180 11.02 3.82 -7.47
N ALA A 181 10.53 4.58 -6.50
CA ALA A 181 9.13 4.80 -6.20
C ALA A 181 8.72 6.27 -6.34
N SER A 182 7.42 6.51 -6.22
CA SER A 182 6.80 7.83 -6.28
C SER A 182 5.44 7.82 -5.58
N GLN A 183 4.99 8.95 -5.08
CA GLN A 183 3.60 9.13 -4.61
C GLN A 183 2.68 9.48 -5.78
N ARG A 184 1.43 9.04 -5.73
CA ARG A 184 0.36 9.41 -6.67
C ARG A 184 -0.92 9.80 -5.96
N LEU A 185 -1.72 10.59 -6.66
CA LEU A 185 -3.03 11.01 -6.22
C LEU A 185 -4.10 10.02 -6.71
N ILE A 186 -4.95 9.57 -5.82
CA ILE A 186 -6.18 8.81 -6.12
C ILE A 186 -7.38 9.73 -5.88
N VAL A 187 -8.31 9.74 -6.83
CA VAL A 187 -9.54 10.54 -6.77
C VAL A 187 -10.76 9.67 -7.09
N PRO A 188 -11.98 10.07 -6.67
CA PRO A 188 -13.20 9.47 -7.18
C PRO A 188 -13.30 9.63 -8.70
N SER A 189 -13.83 8.63 -9.40
CA SER A 189 -13.80 8.56 -10.87
C SER A 189 -14.60 9.65 -11.58
N ASN A 190 -15.56 10.25 -10.87
CA ASN A 190 -16.34 11.39 -11.35
C ASN A 190 -15.65 12.76 -11.14
N VAL A 191 -14.48 12.81 -10.48
CA VAL A 191 -13.70 14.04 -10.33
C VAL A 191 -12.91 14.30 -11.60
N THR A 192 -13.07 15.49 -12.19
CA THR A 192 -12.36 15.90 -13.43
C THR A 192 -11.33 17.00 -13.20
N THR A 193 -11.14 17.46 -11.95
CA THR A 193 -10.26 18.58 -11.57
C THR A 193 -8.83 18.45 -12.09
N PHE A 194 -8.34 17.21 -12.24
CA PHE A 194 -6.96 16.88 -12.57
C PHE A 194 -6.78 16.36 -14.01
N ASP A 195 -7.84 16.27 -14.81
CA ASP A 195 -7.79 15.62 -16.14
C ASP A 195 -6.87 16.37 -17.12
N ASP A 196 -6.75 17.68 -16.95
CA ASP A 196 -5.89 18.55 -17.77
C ASP A 196 -4.45 18.64 -17.25
N CYS A 197 -4.15 18.14 -16.05
CA CYS A 197 -2.79 18.14 -15.50
C CYS A 197 -1.84 17.30 -16.38
N LYS A 198 -0.59 17.76 -16.50
CA LYS A 198 0.47 17.05 -17.25
C LYS A 198 1.74 16.89 -16.43
N THR A 199 1.91 17.67 -15.37
CA THR A 199 3.10 17.66 -14.51
C THR A 199 2.71 17.55 -13.03
N ALA A 200 3.67 17.18 -12.19
CA ALA A 200 3.51 17.21 -10.74
C ALA A 200 3.11 18.62 -10.25
N ASP A 201 3.70 19.67 -10.81
CA ASP A 201 3.38 21.07 -10.50
C ASP A 201 1.91 21.42 -10.79
N ASP A 202 1.34 20.91 -11.89
CA ASP A 202 -0.07 21.12 -12.21
C ASP A 202 -0.97 20.50 -11.12
N VAL A 203 -0.64 19.28 -10.68
CA VAL A 203 -1.39 18.58 -9.62
C VAL A 203 -1.22 19.29 -8.28
N ALA A 204 0.01 19.67 -7.93
CA ALA A 204 0.32 20.41 -6.71
C ALA A 204 -0.41 21.76 -6.67
N ALA A 205 -0.47 22.49 -7.79
CA ALA A 205 -1.24 23.73 -7.88
C ALA A 205 -2.73 23.51 -7.60
N LYS A 206 -3.31 22.40 -8.07
CA LYS A 206 -4.71 22.04 -7.75
C LYS A 206 -4.91 21.61 -6.32
N LEU A 207 -3.97 20.86 -5.75
CA LEU A 207 -4.00 20.49 -4.34
C LEU A 207 -3.82 21.72 -3.42
N ALA A 208 -3.06 22.74 -3.84
CA ALA A 208 -2.91 24.00 -3.12
C ALA A 208 -4.19 24.86 -3.09
N GLU A 209 -5.17 24.59 -3.97
CA GLU A 209 -6.49 25.23 -3.95
C GLU A 209 -7.45 24.61 -2.90
N THR A 210 -7.05 23.49 -2.27
CA THR A 210 -7.82 22.86 -1.17
C THR A 210 -7.88 23.78 0.06
N LYS A 211 -8.76 23.43 1.00
CA LYS A 211 -9.01 24.16 2.24
C LYS A 211 -8.94 23.22 3.42
N SER A 212 -8.82 23.75 4.63
CA SER A 212 -8.79 22.96 5.87
C SER A 212 -10.08 22.16 6.15
N SER A 213 -11.18 22.45 5.45
CA SER A 213 -12.40 21.64 5.47
C SER A 213 -12.32 20.41 4.56
N ASP A 214 -11.43 20.42 3.58
CA ASP A 214 -11.18 19.29 2.69
C ASP A 214 -10.23 18.31 3.39
N GLN A 215 -10.34 17.03 3.05
CA GLN A 215 -9.60 15.97 3.71
C GLN A 215 -8.88 15.10 2.69
N ILE A 216 -7.59 14.85 2.91
CA ILE A 216 -6.76 13.95 2.11
C ILE A 216 -6.34 12.78 2.99
N GLY A 217 -6.63 11.57 2.53
CA GLY A 217 -6.25 10.33 3.18
C GLY A 217 -4.85 9.89 2.80
N VAL A 218 -4.12 9.34 3.77
CA VAL A 218 -2.77 8.79 3.59
C VAL A 218 -2.60 7.54 4.45
N GLN A 219 -1.61 6.70 4.13
CA GLN A 219 -1.15 5.69 5.07
C GLN A 219 -0.28 6.36 6.15
N GLN A 220 -0.47 5.96 7.41
CA GLN A 220 0.26 6.54 8.54
C GLN A 220 1.77 6.24 8.44
N GLY A 221 2.60 7.26 8.64
CA GLY A 221 4.07 7.15 8.67
C GLY A 221 4.74 7.07 7.28
N THR A 222 4.00 7.27 6.20
CA THR A 222 4.55 7.24 4.83
C THR A 222 4.89 8.64 4.31
N THR A 223 5.65 8.69 3.22
CA THR A 223 5.99 9.94 2.53
C THR A 223 4.75 10.65 1.98
N GLY A 224 3.68 9.92 1.66
CA GLY A 224 2.37 10.51 1.37
C GLY A 224 1.82 11.36 2.51
N GLN A 225 1.99 10.95 3.77
CA GLN A 225 1.63 11.78 4.93
C GLN A 225 2.47 13.06 4.97
N TYR A 226 3.79 12.94 4.80
CA TYR A 226 4.70 14.09 4.79
C TYR A 226 4.39 15.07 3.65
N TYR A 227 3.95 14.57 2.50
CA TYR A 227 3.54 15.42 1.38
C TYR A 227 2.34 16.31 1.74
N VAL A 228 1.38 15.78 2.49
CA VAL A 228 0.19 16.51 2.92
C VAL A 228 0.49 17.43 4.11
N GLU A 229 1.21 16.95 5.13
CA GLU A 229 1.50 17.71 6.36
C GLU A 229 2.63 18.72 6.20
N GLY A 230 3.51 18.51 5.22
CA GLY A 230 4.75 19.24 5.03
C GLY A 230 5.93 18.57 5.72
N SER A 231 7.12 18.76 5.17
CA SER A 231 8.38 18.25 5.71
C SER A 231 9.53 19.09 5.16
N GLU A 232 10.37 19.61 6.05
CA GLU A 232 11.57 20.34 5.66
C GLU A 232 12.58 19.42 4.97
N ASP A 233 12.75 18.19 5.47
CA ASP A 233 13.68 17.19 4.93
C ASP A 233 13.37 16.81 3.48
N TRP A 234 12.08 16.81 3.13
CA TRP A 234 11.58 16.48 1.80
C TRP A 234 11.31 17.71 0.91
N ASP A 235 11.52 18.93 1.42
CA ASP A 235 11.09 20.19 0.77
C ASP A 235 9.60 20.19 0.39
N PHE A 236 8.78 19.56 1.23
CA PHE A 236 7.32 19.54 1.06
C PHE A 236 6.71 20.73 1.82
N PRO A 237 6.08 21.70 1.13
CA PRO A 237 5.49 22.86 1.80
C PRO A 237 4.24 22.51 2.63
N GLY A 238 3.70 21.30 2.46
CA GLY A 238 2.41 20.88 3.00
C GLY A 238 1.23 21.45 2.20
N LEU A 239 0.06 20.85 2.40
CA LEU A 239 -1.18 21.21 1.74
C LEU A 239 -2.15 21.88 2.72
N PRO A 240 -3.05 22.77 2.25
CA PRO A 240 -4.06 23.36 3.12
C PRO A 240 -5.11 22.37 3.65
N ALA A 241 -5.31 21.24 2.95
CA ALA A 241 -6.23 20.18 3.34
C ALA A 241 -5.84 19.54 4.68
N LYS A 242 -6.83 19.02 5.40
CA LYS A 242 -6.58 18.22 6.58
C LYS A 242 -6.06 16.83 6.18
N CYS A 243 -4.88 16.47 6.68
CA CYS A 243 -4.36 15.11 6.60
C CYS A 243 -5.21 14.16 7.47
N VAL A 244 -5.60 13.01 6.93
CA VAL A 244 -6.27 11.92 7.66
C VAL A 244 -5.47 10.65 7.47
N THR A 245 -4.96 10.09 8.57
CA THR A 245 -4.10 8.92 8.54
C THR A 245 -4.92 7.64 8.67
N TYR A 246 -4.50 6.60 7.95
CA TYR A 246 -5.08 5.27 7.96
C TYR A 246 -4.00 4.22 8.16
N LYS A 247 -4.40 3.05 8.66
CA LYS A 247 -3.50 1.91 8.80
C LYS A 247 -3.06 1.30 7.46
N SER A 248 -3.80 1.54 6.38
CA SER A 248 -3.45 1.09 5.04
C SER A 248 -4.10 1.99 3.98
N GLY A 249 -3.49 2.02 2.78
CA GLY A 249 -4.06 2.71 1.63
C GLY A 249 -5.47 2.24 1.26
N SER A 250 -5.75 0.94 1.35
CA SER A 250 -7.07 0.38 1.04
C SER A 250 -8.17 0.96 1.92
N LEU A 251 -7.89 1.19 3.22
CA LEU A 251 -8.85 1.84 4.12
C LEU A 251 -9.08 3.31 3.72
N ALA A 252 -8.02 4.03 3.33
CA ALA A 252 -8.13 5.40 2.86
C ALA A 252 -9.00 5.48 1.59
N VAL A 253 -8.74 4.62 0.60
CA VAL A 253 -9.51 4.59 -0.66
C VAL A 253 -10.98 4.20 -0.41
N GLN A 254 -11.25 3.25 0.47
CA GLN A 254 -12.61 2.91 0.87
C GLN A 254 -13.34 4.09 1.51
N ASP A 255 -12.68 4.84 2.40
CA ASP A 255 -13.28 6.00 3.05
C ASP A 255 -13.53 7.16 2.06
N MET A 256 -12.66 7.32 1.07
CA MET A 256 -12.85 8.24 -0.05
C MET A 256 -14.08 7.87 -0.87
N LEU A 257 -14.26 6.59 -1.21
CA LEU A 257 -15.45 6.13 -1.97
C LEU A 257 -16.75 6.22 -1.15
N ASN A 258 -16.66 6.16 0.18
CA ASN A 258 -17.78 6.44 1.08
C ASN A 258 -18.12 7.94 1.15
N GLY A 259 -17.29 8.82 0.58
CA GLY A 259 -17.48 10.27 0.54
C GLY A 259 -17.06 11.00 1.82
N ASN A 260 -16.30 10.35 2.70
CA ASN A 260 -15.86 10.92 3.97
C ASN A 260 -14.56 11.75 3.83
N ILE A 261 -13.74 11.44 2.82
CA ILE A 261 -12.55 12.22 2.45
C ILE A 261 -12.54 12.48 0.94
N GLN A 262 -11.78 13.49 0.52
CA GLN A 262 -11.84 13.98 -0.85
C GLN A 262 -10.94 13.19 -1.80
N TYR A 263 -9.68 13.00 -1.41
CA TYR A 263 -8.63 12.36 -2.20
C TYR A 263 -7.76 11.47 -1.31
N VAL A 264 -6.93 10.63 -1.92
CA VAL A 264 -5.91 9.83 -1.24
C VAL A 264 -4.56 10.05 -1.91
N ILE A 265 -3.48 10.17 -1.12
CA ILE A 265 -2.12 10.15 -1.63
C ILE A 265 -1.42 8.91 -1.07
N ILE A 266 -0.92 8.07 -1.98
CA ILE A 266 -0.14 6.86 -1.66
C ILE A 266 0.80 6.54 -2.82
N ASP A 267 1.79 5.71 -2.56
CA ASP A 267 2.78 5.21 -3.49
C ASP A 267 2.17 4.66 -4.79
N ALA A 268 2.82 4.91 -5.92
CA ALA A 268 2.27 4.74 -7.26
C ALA A 268 1.82 3.32 -7.57
N ALA A 269 2.68 2.33 -7.26
CA ALA A 269 2.39 0.92 -7.50
C ALA A 269 1.22 0.43 -6.62
N PRO A 270 1.22 0.68 -5.29
CA PRO A 270 0.06 0.42 -4.44
C PRO A 270 -1.20 1.18 -4.83
N ALA A 271 -1.10 2.43 -5.27
CA ALA A 271 -2.25 3.20 -5.74
C ALA A 271 -2.96 2.48 -6.90
N ALA A 272 -2.19 1.94 -7.85
CA ALA A 272 -2.71 1.17 -8.96
C ALA A 272 -3.37 -0.14 -8.49
N ALA A 273 -2.65 -0.94 -7.69
CA ALA A 273 -3.13 -2.24 -7.20
C ALA A 273 -4.40 -2.10 -6.34
N ILE A 274 -4.41 -1.18 -5.38
CA ILE A 274 -5.55 -0.92 -4.50
C ILE A 274 -6.76 -0.46 -5.32
N THR A 275 -6.56 0.46 -6.27
CA THR A 275 -7.65 0.98 -7.11
C THR A 275 -8.24 -0.13 -7.98
N GLU A 276 -7.41 -0.97 -8.59
CA GLU A 276 -7.87 -2.12 -9.38
C GLU A 276 -8.68 -3.10 -8.53
N ALA A 277 -8.13 -3.53 -7.40
CA ALA A 277 -8.76 -4.50 -6.51
C ALA A 277 -10.11 -4.00 -5.95
N ILE A 278 -10.17 -2.74 -5.50
CA ILE A 278 -11.41 -2.15 -4.98
C ILE A 278 -12.45 -1.98 -6.09
N ASN A 279 -12.05 -1.54 -7.28
CA ASN A 279 -12.99 -1.37 -8.39
C ASN A 279 -13.55 -2.70 -8.90
N ALA A 280 -12.80 -3.80 -8.78
CA ALA A 280 -13.26 -5.13 -9.20
C ALA A 280 -14.41 -5.71 -8.35
N VAL A 281 -14.65 -5.15 -7.16
CA VAL A 281 -15.69 -5.63 -6.22
C VAL A 281 -16.88 -4.67 -6.06
N GLN A 282 -16.90 -3.56 -6.81
CA GLN A 282 -18.00 -2.58 -6.88
C GLN A 282 -19.05 -2.99 -7.92
#